data_AF-A0A940UT84-F1
#
_entry.id   AF-A0A940UT84-F1
#
_cell.length_a   1.000
_cell.length_b   1.000
_cell.length_c   1.000
_cell.angle_alpha   90.00
_cell.angle_beta   90.00
_cell.angle_gamma   90.00
#
_symmetry.space_group_name_H-M   'P 1'
#
loop_
_entity.id
_entity.type
_entity.pdbx_description
1 polymer ?
#
loop_
_entity_poly.entity_id
_entity_poly.type
_entity_poly.pdbx_seq_one_letter_code
_entity_poly.pdbx_strand_id
1 'polypeptide(L)'
;MAEIKSAIQLAMERTQGLVMDDKEKQSMAMKELASNVRSMFRRYREGLADDVEAEEQLDALKCDSATKRKIVLDLLSDEFEATEDLSSLDRLFSYVRFVIDERSYREIKQIERSFADELEKTKAGIKKRILTDLSSSGIEGNSVDPNVEAWPKWAEASSEIRRSFKRQIDEWKDKVQK
;
A
#
# COMPACT_ATOMS: atom_id res chain seq x y z
N MET A 1 -52.35 37.42 3.84
CA MET A 1 -51.49 37.08 4.99
C MET A 1 -50.41 36.15 4.46
N ALA A 2 -49.16 36.61 4.39
CA ALA A 2 -48.05 35.82 3.86
C ALA A 2 -47.31 35.19 5.05
N GLU A 3 -47.43 33.87 5.21
CA GLU A 3 -46.71 33.13 6.23
C GLU A 3 -45.22 33.07 5.83
N ILE A 4 -44.37 33.75 6.60
CA ILE A 4 -42.92 33.71 6.42
C ILE A 4 -42.43 32.35 6.92
N LYS A 5 -42.07 31.45 6.00
CA LYS A 5 -41.47 30.16 6.33
C LYS A 5 -40.15 30.37 7.07
N SER A 6 -39.92 29.58 8.11
CA SER A 6 -38.67 29.57 8.87
C SER A 6 -37.50 29.09 8.00
N ALA A 7 -36.30 29.63 8.22
CA ALA A 7 -35.07 29.20 7.54
C ALA A 7 -34.83 27.67 7.68
N ILE A 8 -35.27 27.08 8.80
CA ILE A 8 -35.21 25.63 9.05
C ILE A 8 -36.18 24.88 8.14
N GLN A 9 -37.41 25.39 7.95
CA GLN A 9 -38.38 24.80 7.02
C GLN A 9 -37.86 24.88 5.57
N LEU A 10 -37.23 25.99 5.19
CA LEU A 10 -36.65 26.13 3.86
C LEU A 10 -35.47 25.17 3.64
N ALA A 11 -34.66 24.93 4.68
CA ALA A 11 -33.57 23.97 4.64
C ALA A 11 -34.08 22.53 4.56
N MET A 12 -35.11 22.18 5.33
CA MET A 12 -35.75 20.85 5.32
C MET A 12 -36.46 20.57 3.98
N GLU A 13 -37.14 21.55 3.38
CA GLU A 13 -37.73 21.41 2.04
C GLU A 13 -36.65 21.20 0.96
N ARG A 14 -35.47 21.85 1.11
CA ARG A 14 -34.34 21.66 0.19
C ARG A 14 -33.63 20.31 0.37
N THR A 15 -33.67 19.71 1.56
CA THR A 15 -33.06 18.41 1.84
C THR A 15 -34.03 17.24 1.74
N GLN A 16 -35.32 17.48 1.48
CA GLN A 16 -36.37 16.47 1.43
C GLN A 16 -36.24 15.44 0.27
N GLY A 17 -35.28 15.64 -0.64
CA GLY A 17 -34.89 14.67 -1.68
C GLY A 17 -33.42 14.22 -1.58
N LEU A 18 -32.68 14.64 -0.56
CA LEU A 18 -31.29 14.27 -0.26
C LEU A 18 -31.22 13.09 0.72
N VAL A 19 -32.16 12.16 0.60
CA VAL A 19 -32.04 10.88 1.29
C VAL A 19 -31.06 10.05 0.45
N MET A 20 -29.83 9.90 0.94
CA MET A 20 -28.83 9.10 0.27
C MET A 20 -29.41 7.72 -0.04
N ASP A 21 -29.27 7.30 -1.30
CA ASP A 21 -29.70 5.97 -1.72
C ASP A 21 -28.91 4.93 -0.91
N ASP A 22 -29.50 3.76 -0.68
CA ASP A 22 -28.87 2.73 0.17
C ASP A 22 -27.53 2.27 -0.42
N LYS A 23 -27.35 2.38 -1.74
CA LYS A 23 -26.06 2.20 -2.42
C LYS A 23 -25.02 3.24 -2.02
N GLU A 24 -25.41 4.51 -1.90
CA GLU A 24 -24.51 5.59 -1.49
C GLU A 24 -24.11 5.42 -0.03
N LYS A 25 -25.04 5.04 0.85
CA LYS A 25 -24.74 4.74 2.26
C LYS A 25 -23.73 3.60 2.39
N GLN A 26 -23.93 2.50 1.66
CA GLN A 26 -22.99 1.38 1.67
C GLN A 26 -21.61 1.78 1.12
N SER A 27 -21.58 2.57 0.04
CA SER A 27 -20.32 3.07 -0.52
C SER A 27 -19.55 3.94 0.46
N MET A 28 -20.24 4.85 1.17
CA MET A 28 -19.60 5.67 2.20
C MET A 28 -19.11 4.85 3.38
N ALA A 29 -19.90 3.90 3.88
CA ALA A 29 -19.48 3.02 4.96
C ALA A 29 -18.21 2.22 4.60
N MET A 30 -18.10 1.73 3.35
CA MET A 30 -16.88 1.07 2.87
C MET A 30 -15.69 2.02 2.80
N LYS A 31 -15.89 3.27 2.36
CA LYS A 31 -14.82 4.28 2.33
C LYS A 31 -14.34 4.64 3.73
N GLU A 32 -15.26 4.76 4.69
CA GLU A 32 -14.92 5.01 6.10
C GLU A 32 -14.11 3.84 6.69
N LEU A 33 -14.54 2.60 6.45
CA LEU A 33 -13.79 1.41 6.89
C LEU A 33 -12.38 1.38 6.28
N ALA A 34 -12.25 1.64 4.98
CA ALA A 34 -10.96 1.70 4.31
C ALA A 34 -10.05 2.80 4.87
N SER A 35 -10.62 3.98 5.14
CA SER A 35 -9.89 5.09 5.78
C SER A 35 -9.42 4.71 7.19
N ASN A 36 -10.24 4.02 7.97
CA ASN A 36 -9.89 3.58 9.32
C ASN A 36 -8.73 2.58 9.28
N VAL A 37 -8.82 1.55 8.42
CA VAL A 37 -7.74 0.56 8.24
C VAL A 37 -6.44 1.25 7.80
N ARG A 38 -6.51 2.20 6.86
CA ARG A 38 -5.33 2.98 6.44
C ARG A 38 -4.73 3.79 7.60
N SER A 39 -5.56 4.36 8.47
CA SER A 39 -5.08 5.07 9.66
C SER A 39 -4.41 4.14 10.66
N MET A 40 -4.97 2.94 10.87
CA MET A 40 -4.38 1.91 11.74
C MET A 40 -3.02 1.46 11.20
N PHE A 41 -2.94 1.16 9.90
CA PHE A 41 -1.68 0.80 9.25
C PHE A 41 -0.61 1.89 9.38
N ARG A 42 -0.96 3.17 9.21
CA ARG A 42 0.00 4.27 9.37
C ARG A 42 0.61 4.29 10.77
N ARG A 43 -0.21 4.15 11.82
CA ARG A 43 0.28 4.06 13.21
C ARG A 43 1.19 2.85 13.41
N TYR A 44 0.79 1.70 12.89
CA TYR A 44 1.60 0.47 12.95
C TYR A 44 2.95 0.63 12.24
N ARG A 45 2.94 1.18 11.02
CA ARG A 45 4.14 1.47 10.22
C ARG A 45 5.10 2.41 10.95
N GLU A 46 4.56 3.41 11.64
CA GLU A 46 5.33 4.39 12.42
C GLU A 46 5.78 3.86 13.80
N GLY A 47 5.40 2.62 14.16
CA GLY A 47 5.73 2.01 15.46
C GLY A 47 4.93 2.60 16.62
N LEU A 48 3.83 3.32 16.34
CA LEU A 48 2.89 3.86 17.33
C LEU A 48 1.82 2.85 17.77
N ALA A 49 1.86 1.66 17.18
CA ALA A 49 1.10 0.47 17.56
C ALA A 49 2.01 -0.75 17.31
N ASP A 50 2.01 -1.70 18.25
CA ASP A 50 2.71 -2.97 18.08
C ASP A 50 1.80 -4.00 17.37
N ASP A 51 2.31 -5.23 17.20
CA ASP A 51 1.58 -6.30 16.51
C ASP A 51 0.26 -6.64 17.23
N VAL A 52 0.26 -6.64 18.57
CA VAL A 52 -0.91 -6.99 19.38
C VAL A 52 -1.96 -5.89 19.27
N GLU A 53 -1.56 -4.63 19.42
CA GLU A 53 -2.47 -3.48 19.31
C GLU A 53 -3.07 -3.37 17.90
N ALA A 54 -2.26 -3.64 16.86
CA ALA A 54 -2.72 -3.62 15.48
C ALA A 54 -3.74 -4.72 15.18
N GLU A 55 -3.49 -5.95 15.65
CA GLU A 55 -4.41 -7.07 15.51
C GLU A 55 -5.73 -6.81 16.26
N GLU A 56 -5.66 -6.33 17.50
CA GLU A 56 -6.84 -5.98 18.29
C GLU A 56 -7.67 -4.85 17.64
N GLN A 57 -7.02 -3.82 17.10
CA GLN A 57 -7.71 -2.74 16.38
C GLN A 57 -8.43 -3.24 15.13
N LEU A 58 -7.80 -4.14 14.38
CA LEU A 58 -8.42 -4.80 13.23
C LEU A 58 -9.60 -5.67 13.65
N ASP A 59 -9.49 -6.39 14.76
CA ASP A 59 -10.56 -7.24 15.32
C ASP A 59 -11.74 -6.46 15.91
N ALA A 60 -11.50 -5.27 16.43
CA ALA A 60 -12.55 -4.37 16.90
C ALA A 60 -13.38 -3.75 15.76
N LEU A 61 -12.96 -3.85 14.49
CA LEU A 61 -13.72 -3.34 13.35
C LEU A 61 -15.04 -4.09 13.19
N LYS A 62 -16.13 -3.33 13.13
CA LYS A 62 -17.49 -3.86 12.92
C LYS A 62 -17.74 -4.18 11.44
N CYS A 63 -17.04 -5.18 10.92
CA CYS A 63 -17.26 -5.74 9.59
C CYS A 63 -16.99 -7.25 9.57
N ASP A 64 -17.47 -7.94 8.53
CA ASP A 64 -17.16 -9.36 8.36
C ASP A 64 -15.69 -9.56 7.97
N SER A 65 -15.19 -10.76 8.21
CA SER A 65 -13.78 -11.12 7.96
C SER A 65 -13.39 -11.02 6.48
N ALA A 66 -14.32 -11.25 5.55
CA ALA A 66 -14.03 -11.15 4.12
C ALA A 66 -13.87 -9.69 3.69
N THR A 67 -14.74 -8.79 4.18
CA THR A 67 -14.62 -7.34 3.96
C THR A 67 -13.32 -6.80 4.57
N LYS A 68 -13.00 -7.18 5.82
CA LYS A 68 -11.75 -6.79 6.48
C LYS A 68 -10.54 -7.22 5.66
N ARG A 69 -10.48 -8.50 5.27
CA ARG A 69 -9.42 -9.06 4.42
C ARG A 69 -9.32 -8.29 3.11
N LYS A 70 -10.44 -8.02 2.44
CA LYS A 70 -10.45 -7.26 1.19
C LYS A 70 -9.82 -5.89 1.34
N ILE A 71 -10.22 -5.12 2.35
CA ILE A 71 -9.71 -3.75 2.59
C ILE A 71 -8.21 -3.77 2.85
N VAL A 72 -7.71 -4.70 3.67
CA VAL A 72 -6.27 -4.80 3.97
C VAL A 72 -5.47 -5.24 2.73
N LEU A 73 -6.01 -6.13 1.90
CA LEU A 73 -5.35 -6.53 0.66
C LEU A 73 -5.38 -5.41 -0.40
N ASP A 74 -6.45 -4.62 -0.44
CA ASP A 74 -6.52 -3.41 -1.27
C ASP A 74 -5.48 -2.39 -0.79
N LEU A 75 -5.31 -2.22 0.53
CA LEU A 75 -4.28 -1.39 1.12
C LEU A 75 -2.86 -1.86 0.74
N LEU A 76 -2.58 -3.17 0.78
CA LEU A 76 -1.30 -3.74 0.33
C LEU A 76 -0.98 -3.31 -1.10
N SER A 77 -1.97 -3.47 -1.98
CA SER A 77 -1.85 -3.15 -3.40
C SER A 77 -1.56 -1.65 -3.60
N ASP A 78 -2.34 -0.77 -2.96
CA ASP A 78 -2.20 0.68 -3.04
C ASP A 78 -0.85 1.18 -2.47
N GLU A 79 -0.48 0.73 -1.27
CA GLU A 79 0.73 1.20 -0.57
C GLU A 79 2.01 0.68 -1.25
N PHE A 80 1.98 -0.52 -1.83
CA PHE A 80 3.12 -1.03 -2.62
C PHE A 80 3.40 -0.16 -3.86
N GLU A 81 2.35 0.35 -4.51
CA GLU A 81 2.47 1.25 -5.66
C GLU A 81 2.93 2.65 -5.25
N ALA A 82 2.43 3.16 -4.12
CA ALA A 82 2.72 4.51 -3.66
C ALA A 82 4.08 4.66 -2.97
N THR A 83 4.63 3.61 -2.34
CA THR A 83 5.85 3.74 -1.54
C THR A 83 7.11 3.55 -2.37
N GLU A 84 8.03 4.52 -2.32
CA GLU A 84 9.38 4.36 -2.86
C GLU A 84 10.34 3.70 -1.86
N ASP A 85 9.98 3.70 -0.58
CA ASP A 85 10.81 3.21 0.52
C ASP A 85 10.61 1.71 0.76
N LEU A 86 11.65 0.93 0.45
CA LEU A 86 11.67 -0.53 0.65
C LEU A 86 11.59 -0.93 2.12
N SER A 87 12.08 -0.09 3.04
CA SER A 87 12.04 -0.40 4.47
C SER A 87 10.61 -0.37 5.03
N SER A 88 9.74 0.46 4.42
CA SER A 88 8.32 0.53 4.76
C SER A 88 7.52 -0.70 4.32
N LEU A 89 8.02 -1.47 3.35
CA LEU A 89 7.32 -2.62 2.79
C LEU A 89 7.26 -3.81 3.77
N ASP A 90 8.30 -4.04 4.58
CA ASP A 90 8.30 -5.16 5.54
C ASP A 90 7.16 -5.01 6.57
N ARG A 91 6.89 -3.78 7.00
CA ARG A 91 5.73 -3.46 7.85
C ARG A 91 4.41 -3.70 7.12
N LEU A 92 4.33 -3.34 5.84
CA LEU A 92 3.13 -3.59 5.03
C LEU A 92 2.84 -5.08 4.89
N PHE A 93 3.84 -5.89 4.55
CA PHE A 93 3.69 -7.35 4.45
C PHE A 93 3.37 -7.99 5.81
N SER A 94 3.97 -7.51 6.89
CA SER A 94 3.68 -7.99 8.25
C SER A 94 2.24 -7.67 8.67
N TYR A 95 1.73 -6.49 8.35
CA TYR A 95 0.36 -6.08 8.65
C TYR A 95 -0.69 -6.97 7.96
N VAL A 96 -0.39 -7.44 6.75
CA VAL A 96 -1.29 -8.34 6.00
C VAL A 96 -1.47 -9.69 6.69
N ARG A 97 -0.50 -10.14 7.49
CA ARG A 97 -0.58 -11.40 8.24
C ARG A 97 -1.83 -11.51 9.11
N PHE A 98 -2.30 -10.40 9.67
CA PHE A 98 -3.43 -10.38 10.60
C PHE A 98 -4.78 -10.77 9.95
N VAL A 99 -4.87 -10.81 8.62
CA VAL A 99 -6.14 -11.08 7.91
C VAL A 99 -6.09 -12.28 6.97
N ILE A 100 -4.96 -12.98 6.89
CA ILE A 100 -4.76 -14.13 6.01
C ILE A 100 -4.22 -15.33 6.80
N ASP A 101 -4.37 -16.52 6.22
CA ASP A 101 -3.82 -17.74 6.80
C ASP A 101 -2.29 -17.86 6.56
N GLU A 102 -1.65 -18.73 7.34
CA GLU A 102 -0.20 -18.94 7.32
C GLU A 102 0.34 -19.45 5.97
N ARG A 103 -0.48 -20.13 5.15
CA ARG A 103 -0.03 -20.54 3.81
C ARG A 103 0.00 -19.32 2.88
N SER A 104 -1.08 -18.56 2.83
CA SER A 104 -1.14 -17.32 2.04
C SER A 104 -0.05 -16.32 2.47
N TYR A 105 0.24 -16.24 3.77
CA TYR A 105 1.30 -15.39 4.30
C TYR A 105 2.70 -15.81 3.82
N ARG A 106 2.97 -17.12 3.77
CA ARG A 106 4.24 -17.63 3.22
C ARG A 106 4.39 -17.32 1.74
N GLU A 107 3.31 -17.42 0.96
CA GLU A 107 3.31 -17.08 -0.47
C GLU A 107 3.66 -15.60 -0.69
N ILE A 108 3.05 -14.68 0.06
CA ILE A 108 3.35 -13.24 -0.12
C ILE A 108 4.76 -12.86 0.40
N LYS A 109 5.26 -13.46 1.48
CA LYS A 109 6.66 -13.24 1.91
C LYS A 109 7.67 -13.80 0.91
N GLN A 110 7.31 -14.81 0.11
CA GLN A 110 8.16 -15.27 -0.99
C GLN A 110 8.23 -14.24 -2.12
N ILE A 111 7.11 -13.59 -2.44
CA ILE A 111 7.05 -12.49 -3.42
C ILE A 111 7.92 -11.32 -2.93
N GLU A 112 7.78 -10.91 -1.68
CA GLU A 112 8.59 -9.85 -1.06
C GLU A 112 10.10 -10.14 -1.14
N ARG A 113 10.53 -11.35 -0.75
CA ARG A 113 11.95 -11.73 -0.83
C ARG A 113 12.48 -11.71 -2.26
N SER A 114 11.70 -12.22 -3.19
CA SER A 114 12.06 -12.25 -4.61
C SER A 114 12.21 -10.83 -5.16
N PHE A 115 11.33 -9.90 -4.74
CA PHE A 115 11.40 -8.49 -5.10
C PHE A 115 12.67 -7.82 -4.58
N ALA A 116 12.99 -8.02 -3.29
CA ALA A 116 14.20 -7.47 -2.67
C ALA A 116 15.47 -8.01 -3.37
N ASP A 117 15.52 -9.31 -3.66
CA ASP A 117 16.63 -9.94 -4.35
C ASP A 117 16.83 -9.41 -5.78
N GLU A 118 15.74 -9.19 -6.52
CA GLU A 118 15.80 -8.70 -7.90
C GLU A 118 16.24 -7.24 -7.97
N LEU A 119 15.76 -6.41 -7.04
CA LEU A 119 16.23 -5.03 -6.90
C LEU A 119 17.73 -4.97 -6.57
N GLU A 120 18.19 -5.77 -5.61
CA GLU A 120 19.60 -5.76 -5.19
C GLU A 120 20.52 -6.26 -6.31
N LYS A 121 20.13 -7.33 -7.01
CA LYS A 121 20.88 -7.83 -8.19
C LYS A 121 20.98 -6.77 -9.29
N THR A 122 19.88 -6.07 -9.56
CA THR A 122 19.82 -5.02 -10.59
C THR A 122 20.66 -3.82 -10.17
N LYS A 123 20.58 -3.40 -8.90
CA LYS A 123 21.39 -2.32 -8.32
C LYS A 123 22.87 -2.63 -8.44
N ALA A 124 23.29 -3.83 -8.05
CA ALA A 124 24.67 -4.30 -8.16
C ALA A 124 25.15 -4.37 -9.62
N GLY A 125 24.29 -4.81 -10.55
CA GLY A 125 24.59 -4.86 -11.98
C GLY A 125 24.82 -3.46 -12.58
N ILE A 126 23.98 -2.49 -12.23
CA ILE A 126 24.13 -1.09 -12.67
C ILE A 126 25.37 -0.47 -12.02
N LYS A 127 25.59 -0.70 -10.71
CA LYS A 127 26.80 -0.24 -10.01
C LYS A 127 28.08 -0.67 -10.72
N LYS A 128 28.17 -1.96 -11.09
CA LYS A 128 29.33 -2.51 -11.82
C LYS A 128 29.54 -1.81 -13.16
N ARG A 129 28.47 -1.60 -13.94
CA ARG A 129 28.55 -0.89 -15.24
C ARG A 129 29.06 0.54 -15.07
N ILE A 130 28.53 1.27 -14.08
CA ILE A 130 28.97 2.64 -13.77
C ILE A 130 30.46 2.66 -13.43
N LEU A 131 30.92 1.74 -12.59
CA LEU A 131 32.35 1.65 -12.22
C LEU A 131 33.24 1.33 -13.44
N THR A 132 32.80 0.47 -14.35
CA THR A 132 33.51 0.18 -15.59
C THR A 132 33.60 1.40 -16.50
N ASP A 133 32.49 2.13 -16.67
CA ASP A 133 32.45 3.36 -17.47
C ASP A 133 33.37 4.44 -16.88
N LEU A 134 33.38 4.60 -15.56
CA LEU A 134 34.28 5.53 -14.85
C LEU A 134 35.76 5.16 -15.01
N SER A 135 36.13 3.88 -14.83
CA SER A 135 37.50 3.41 -15.02
C SER A 135 37.97 3.62 -16.47
N SER A 136 37.12 3.34 -17.46
CA SER A 136 37.43 3.62 -18.87
C SER A 136 37.63 5.11 -19.18
N SER A 137 37.09 6.00 -18.33
CA SER A 137 37.27 7.45 -18.40
C SER A 137 38.48 7.94 -17.59
N GLY A 138 39.29 7.03 -17.05
CA GLY A 138 40.47 7.32 -16.23
C GLY A 138 40.16 7.67 -14.77
N ILE A 139 38.91 7.49 -14.34
CA ILE A 139 38.49 7.70 -12.95
C ILE A 139 38.59 6.35 -12.24
N GLU A 140 39.71 6.14 -11.56
CA GLU A 140 40.01 4.88 -10.87
C GLU A 140 40.31 5.14 -9.39
N GLY A 141 39.99 4.16 -8.55
CA GLY A 141 40.30 4.21 -7.12
C GLY A 141 39.22 3.56 -6.26
N ASN A 142 39.65 2.97 -5.14
CA ASN A 142 38.77 2.28 -4.19
C ASN A 142 37.85 3.22 -3.39
N SER A 143 37.97 4.53 -3.59
CA SER A 143 37.14 5.55 -2.93
C SER A 143 35.96 6.03 -3.79
N VAL A 144 35.79 5.48 -4.99
CA VAL A 144 34.67 5.84 -5.87
C VAL A 144 33.46 4.96 -5.53
N ASP A 145 32.48 5.54 -4.82
CA ASP A 145 31.18 4.91 -4.57
C ASP A 145 30.08 5.64 -5.36
N PRO A 146 29.65 5.08 -6.51
CA PRO A 146 28.64 5.74 -7.34
C PRO A 146 27.27 5.65 -6.68
N ASN A 147 26.60 6.80 -6.58
CA ASN A 147 25.20 6.87 -6.20
C ASN A 147 24.31 6.31 -7.33
N VAL A 148 24.08 5.01 -7.33
CA VAL A 148 23.27 4.29 -8.35
C VAL A 148 21.85 4.86 -8.45
N GLU A 149 21.27 5.31 -7.33
CA GLU A 149 19.87 5.76 -7.26
C GLU A 149 19.62 7.04 -8.04
N ALA A 150 20.66 7.86 -8.24
CA ALA A 150 20.59 9.07 -9.06
C ALA A 150 20.64 8.78 -10.58
N TRP A 151 20.87 7.54 -11.01
CA TRP A 151 21.05 7.23 -12.43
C TRP A 151 19.72 6.92 -13.12
N PRO A 152 19.45 7.47 -14.32
CA PRO A 152 18.21 7.19 -15.06
C PRO A 152 17.97 5.69 -15.33
N LYS A 153 19.06 4.93 -15.60
CA LYS A 153 18.99 3.47 -15.81
C LYS A 153 18.45 2.73 -14.59
N TRP A 154 18.71 3.22 -13.38
CA TRP A 154 18.15 2.64 -12.15
C TRP A 154 16.66 2.97 -12.02
N ALA A 155 16.26 4.21 -12.27
CA ALA A 155 14.86 4.61 -12.20
C ALA A 155 13.98 3.79 -13.16
N GLU A 156 14.45 3.57 -14.40
CA GLU A 156 13.75 2.75 -15.38
C GLU A 156 13.65 1.27 -14.95
N ALA A 157 14.78 0.66 -14.59
CA ALA A 157 14.82 -0.75 -14.22
C ALA A 157 14.02 -1.03 -12.94
N SER A 158 14.15 -0.19 -11.91
CA SER A 158 13.40 -0.34 -10.66
C SER A 158 11.89 -0.14 -10.87
N SER A 159 11.47 0.76 -11.76
CA SER A 159 10.06 0.95 -12.13
C SER A 159 9.49 -0.28 -12.87
N GLU A 160 10.26 -0.90 -13.76
CA GLU A 160 9.84 -2.13 -14.44
C GLU A 160 9.69 -3.30 -13.47
N ILE A 161 10.67 -3.51 -12.59
CA ILE A 161 10.62 -4.53 -11.54
C ILE A 161 9.38 -4.30 -10.65
N ARG A 162 9.17 -3.07 -10.17
CA ARG A 162 8.00 -2.72 -9.35
C ARG A 162 6.68 -3.05 -10.04
N ARG A 163 6.54 -2.71 -11.33
CA ARG A 163 5.32 -3.04 -12.11
C ARG A 163 5.10 -4.55 -12.23
N SER A 164 6.16 -5.31 -12.46
CA SER A 164 6.08 -6.79 -12.51
C SER A 164 5.60 -7.37 -11.17
N PHE A 165 6.17 -6.91 -10.06
CA PHE A 165 5.80 -7.40 -8.73
C PHE A 165 4.42 -6.92 -8.28
N LYS A 166 4.01 -5.71 -8.65
CA LYS A 166 2.64 -5.23 -8.43
C LYS A 166 1.62 -6.18 -9.06
N ARG A 167 1.86 -6.62 -10.30
CA ARG A 167 1.01 -7.60 -10.98
C ARG A 167 0.98 -8.94 -10.22
N GLN A 168 2.12 -9.41 -9.72
CA GLN A 168 2.17 -10.64 -8.92
C GLN A 168 1.38 -10.52 -7.62
N ILE A 169 1.45 -9.36 -6.94
CA ILE A 169 0.69 -9.07 -5.73
C ILE A 169 -0.82 -9.04 -6.04
N ASP A 170 -1.23 -8.43 -7.15
CA ASP A 170 -2.64 -8.38 -7.56
C ASP A 170 -3.16 -9.78 -7.92
N GLU A 171 -2.39 -10.58 -8.67
CA GLU A 171 -2.73 -11.97 -8.97
C GLU A 171 -2.81 -12.85 -7.72
N TRP A 172 -1.94 -12.62 -6.75
CA TRP A 172 -1.97 -13.31 -5.46
C TRP A 172 -3.20 -12.88 -4.64
N LYS A 173 -3.48 -11.58 -4.56
CA LYS A 173 -4.68 -11.03 -3.90
C LYS A 173 -5.95 -11.65 -4.46
N ASP A 174 -6.08 -11.74 -5.78
CA ASP A 174 -7.24 -12.34 -6.45
C ASP A 174 -7.42 -13.84 -6.13
N LYS A 175 -6.32 -14.55 -5.82
CA LYS A 175 -6.38 -15.96 -5.38
C LYS A 175 -6.83 -16.08 -3.93
N VAL A 176 -6.35 -15.21 -3.04
CA VAL A 176 -6.65 -15.23 -1.60
C VAL A 176 -8.07 -14.70 -1.29
N GLN A 177 -8.63 -13.89 -2.18
CA GLN A 177 -10.00 -13.40 -2.04
C GLN A 177 -11.09 -14.35 -2.57
N LYS A 178 -10.71 -15.38 -3.35
CA LYS A 178 -11.62 -16.44 -3.85
C LYS A 178 -11.89 -17.49 -2.78
#